data_AF-A0A5C3ELK5-F1
#
_entry.id   AF-A0A5C3ELK5-F1
#
_cell.length_a   1.000
_cell.length_b   1.000
_cell.length_c   1.000
_cell.angle_alpha   90.00
_cell.angle_beta   90.00
_cell.angle_gamma   90.00
#
_symmetry.space_group_name_H-M   'P 1'
#
loop_
_entity.id
_entity.type
_entity.pdbx_description
1 polymer ?
#
loop_
_entity_poly.entity_id
_entity_poly.type
_entity_poly.pdbx_seq_one_letter_code
_entity_poly.pdbx_strand_id
1 'polypeptide(L)'
;MLSSLTAAFSSLVMRTAAAGPSRLASTPIRSLHLVSSARPSLRTSSVAPTQLSNLGGVRHKGNLAPRRTKYRKAHKITIPFNTGGSTKGTTVQEGAYGIRLLAPARLSAKQLVAAETALKRKLKVVKGAQVFLRVFPDIPVCIKGNETRMGKGKGSFEYWACRANMGKVIFEIGGPVEIRPEVAKEALRLASAKLPVPTEFVTTASKPRIGNKIVETTTTTASTSLSAADEASAIASS
;
A
#
# COMPACT_ATOMS: atom_id res chain seq x y z
N MET A 1 15.55 55.38 40.97
CA MET A 1 16.68 56.12 41.54
C MET A 1 17.37 55.21 42.55
N LEU A 2 18.55 54.68 42.18
CA LEU A 2 19.59 54.04 43.02
C LEU A 2 19.18 52.70 43.72
N SER A 3 19.96 51.61 43.74
CA SER A 3 21.38 51.38 43.43
C SER A 3 21.74 49.88 43.52
N SER A 4 22.66 49.44 42.62
CA SER A 4 23.74 48.42 42.73
C SER A 4 23.38 46.97 43.18
N LEU A 5 23.47 45.93 42.34
CA LEU A 5 24.66 45.31 41.69
C LEU A 5 25.90 45.19 42.58
N THR A 6 26.25 43.97 43.00
CA THR A 6 27.58 43.34 42.85
C THR A 6 27.58 41.95 43.48
N ALA A 7 27.76 40.90 42.67
CA ALA A 7 28.22 39.59 43.14
C ALA A 7 29.43 39.21 42.31
N ALA A 8 30.60 39.28 42.95
CA ALA A 8 31.88 38.85 42.41
C ALA A 8 32.11 37.39 42.78
N PHE A 9 32.38 36.53 41.80
CA PHE A 9 33.03 35.25 42.03
C PHE A 9 34.19 35.13 41.04
N SER A 10 35.39 35.20 41.60
CA SER A 10 36.67 35.14 40.92
C SER A 10 37.14 33.70 40.75
N SER A 11 37.72 33.46 39.57
CA SER A 11 38.88 32.59 39.29
C SER A 11 38.87 31.12 39.75
N LEU A 12 38.91 30.20 38.78
CA LEU A 12 39.75 29.01 38.88
C LEU A 12 40.33 28.59 37.51
N VAL A 13 41.61 28.95 37.32
CA VAL A 13 42.75 28.16 36.81
C VAL A 13 42.53 27.12 35.69
N MET A 14 43.11 27.46 34.54
CA MET A 14 44.02 26.67 33.67
C MET A 14 44.01 25.13 33.74
N ARG A 15 43.81 24.50 32.57
CA ARG A 15 44.59 23.31 32.19
C ARG A 15 44.85 23.27 30.69
N THR A 16 46.14 23.17 30.38
CA THR A 16 46.80 23.09 29.08
C THR A 16 46.60 21.72 28.43
N ALA A 17 46.28 21.68 27.13
CA ALA A 17 46.31 20.45 26.32
C ALA A 17 47.48 20.51 25.32
N ALA A 18 48.22 19.41 25.28
CA ALA A 18 49.54 19.24 24.70
C ALA A 18 49.56 19.09 23.16
N ALA A 19 50.71 19.47 22.60
CA ALA A 19 51.09 19.29 21.20
C ALA A 19 51.69 17.90 20.91
N GLY A 20 51.65 17.49 19.64
CA GLY A 20 52.50 16.43 19.10
C GLY A 20 52.24 16.14 17.61
N PRO A 21 53.20 16.43 16.69
CA PRO A 21 53.08 16.13 15.27
C PRO A 21 54.02 15.02 14.77
N SER A 22 53.67 14.50 13.57
CA SER A 22 54.54 13.92 12.52
C SER A 22 55.12 12.50 12.71
N ARG A 23 54.98 11.65 11.68
CA ARG A 23 56.04 11.35 10.68
C ARG A 23 55.59 10.32 9.63
N LEU A 24 56.05 10.57 8.40
CA LEU A 24 56.01 9.71 7.20
C LEU A 24 57.31 8.89 7.11
N ALA A 25 57.26 7.67 6.57
CA ALA A 25 58.35 6.92 5.92
C ALA A 25 57.72 5.71 5.20
N SER A 26 57.65 5.62 3.87
CA SER A 26 58.64 5.23 2.84
C SER A 26 59.11 3.76 2.90
N THR A 27 59.01 3.10 1.73
CA THR A 27 59.23 1.70 1.28
C THR A 27 60.72 1.26 1.31
N PRO A 28 61.25 0.14 0.70
CA PRO A 28 60.68 -0.89 -0.21
C PRO A 28 61.27 -2.35 -0.10
N ILE A 29 60.96 -3.20 -1.11
CA ILE A 29 61.74 -4.32 -1.71
C ILE A 29 61.44 -5.79 -1.30
N ARG A 30 60.73 -6.47 -2.22
CA ARG A 30 61.07 -7.71 -2.97
C ARG A 30 61.80 -8.86 -2.25
N SER A 31 61.18 -10.03 -2.21
CA SER A 31 61.90 -11.30 -2.46
C SER A 31 61.06 -12.22 -3.34
N LEU A 32 61.71 -12.72 -4.40
CA LEU A 32 61.24 -13.79 -5.28
C LEU A 32 61.96 -15.05 -4.81
N HIS A 33 61.25 -16.16 -4.63
CA HIS A 33 61.85 -17.48 -4.79
C HIS A 33 60.89 -18.45 -5.48
N LEU A 34 61.51 -19.22 -6.35
CA LEU A 34 60.99 -20.04 -7.43
C LEU A 34 61.05 -21.52 -6.99
N VAL A 35 60.08 -22.30 -7.50
CA VAL A 35 60.03 -23.78 -7.64
C VAL A 35 59.94 -24.63 -6.36
N SER A 36 58.80 -25.30 -6.21
CA SER A 36 58.79 -26.72 -5.92
C SER A 36 57.61 -27.38 -6.63
N SER A 37 57.94 -28.38 -7.45
CA SER A 37 57.07 -29.18 -8.29
C SER A 37 56.37 -30.27 -7.47
N ALA A 38 55.04 -30.22 -7.39
CA ALA A 38 54.23 -31.38 -7.02
C ALA A 38 52.92 -31.36 -7.82
N ARG A 39 52.71 -32.43 -8.59
CA ARG A 39 51.53 -32.70 -9.43
C ARG A 39 50.23 -32.63 -8.61
N PRO A 40 49.17 -31.97 -9.08
CA PRO A 40 47.83 -32.26 -8.62
C PRO A 40 47.20 -33.36 -9.49
N SER A 41 46.90 -34.50 -8.87
CA SER A 41 46.01 -35.52 -9.43
C SER A 41 44.66 -34.87 -9.76
N LEU A 42 44.07 -35.23 -10.90
CA LEU A 42 42.70 -34.87 -11.26
C LEU A 42 41.74 -35.34 -10.16
N ARG A 43 41.37 -34.43 -9.25
CA ARG A 43 40.20 -34.60 -8.40
C ARG A 43 38.99 -34.28 -9.26
N THR A 44 38.23 -35.32 -9.59
CA THR A 44 36.85 -35.19 -10.03
C THR A 44 36.10 -34.36 -8.99
N SER A 45 35.83 -33.09 -9.29
CA SER A 45 34.99 -32.24 -8.47
C SER A 45 33.56 -32.78 -8.56
N SER A 46 33.15 -33.62 -7.61
CA SER A 46 31.74 -33.79 -7.33
C SER A 46 31.23 -32.42 -6.88
N VAL A 47 30.55 -31.71 -7.78
CA VAL A 47 29.81 -30.50 -7.45
C VAL A 47 28.72 -30.94 -6.49
N ALA A 48 28.98 -30.85 -5.18
CA ALA A 48 27.94 -30.91 -4.19
C ALA A 48 26.95 -29.80 -4.55
N PRO A 49 25.63 -30.08 -4.63
CA PRO A 49 24.67 -29.01 -4.78
C PRO A 49 24.80 -28.15 -3.53
N THR A 50 25.40 -26.97 -3.67
CA THR A 50 25.28 -25.90 -2.69
C THR A 50 23.79 -25.65 -2.57
N GLN A 51 23.18 -26.27 -1.57
CA GLN A 51 21.85 -25.94 -1.09
C GLN A 51 21.90 -24.44 -0.86
N LEU A 52 21.32 -23.69 -1.80
CA LEU A 52 21.19 -22.25 -1.71
C LEU A 52 20.29 -22.05 -0.50
N SER A 53 20.91 -21.94 0.67
CA SER A 53 20.25 -21.79 1.94
C SER A 53 19.40 -20.55 1.79
N ASN A 54 18.11 -20.80 1.61
CA ASN A 54 16.98 -19.90 1.61
C ASN A 54 17.41 -18.54 2.18
N LEU A 55 17.89 -17.65 1.29
CA LEU A 55 18.13 -16.25 1.65
C LEU A 55 16.75 -15.78 2.06
N GLY A 56 16.52 -15.78 3.37
CA GLY A 56 15.20 -15.64 3.96
C GLY A 56 14.57 -14.42 3.33
N GLY A 57 13.71 -14.66 2.33
CA GLY A 57 13.11 -13.60 1.57
C GLY A 57 12.47 -12.72 2.61
N VAL A 58 12.88 -11.44 2.67
CA VAL A 58 12.38 -10.52 3.67
C VAL A 58 10.86 -10.52 3.48
N ARG A 59 10.16 -11.27 4.34
CA ARG A 59 8.73 -11.49 4.22
C ARG A 59 8.10 -10.19 4.66
N HIS A 60 7.95 -9.26 3.72
CA HIS A 60 7.20 -8.02 3.91
C HIS A 60 5.71 -8.35 3.95
N LYS A 61 5.30 -9.16 4.93
CA LYS A 61 3.91 -9.49 5.16
C LYS A 61 3.30 -8.35 5.97
N GLY A 62 2.80 -7.33 5.27
CA GLY A 62 1.85 -6.39 5.84
C GLY A 62 2.43 -5.10 6.38
N ASN A 63 3.15 -4.35 5.56
CA ASN A 63 3.14 -2.90 5.76
C ASN A 63 2.49 -2.29 4.51
N LEU A 64 1.30 -1.72 4.68
CA LEU A 64 0.63 -0.91 3.66
C LEU A 64 1.44 0.39 3.46
N ALA A 65 2.63 0.22 2.91
CA ALA A 65 3.68 1.21 2.76
C ALA A 65 4.51 0.84 1.52
N PRO A 66 4.74 1.77 0.59
CA PRO A 66 5.62 1.55 -0.54
C PRO A 66 7.06 1.28 -0.06
N ARG A 67 7.72 0.29 -0.67
CA ARG A 67 9.11 -0.08 -0.32
C ARG A 67 10.13 0.96 -0.78
N ARG A 68 9.87 1.63 -1.91
CA ARG A 68 10.76 2.63 -2.50
C ARG A 68 9.92 3.81 -2.98
N THR A 69 10.32 5.03 -2.64
CA THR A 69 9.75 6.25 -3.19
C THR A 69 10.84 7.21 -3.62
N LYS A 70 10.60 7.95 -4.72
CA LYS A 70 11.53 8.97 -5.21
C LYS A 70 11.73 10.11 -4.20
N TYR A 71 10.64 10.51 -3.53
CA TYR A 71 10.64 11.56 -2.53
C TYR A 71 10.01 11.08 -1.23
N ARG A 72 10.55 11.54 -0.10
CA ARG A 72 10.03 11.25 1.25
C ARG A 72 8.83 12.11 1.63
N LYS A 73 8.71 13.31 1.06
CA LYS A 73 7.63 14.28 1.31
C LYS A 73 6.92 14.60 -0.01
N ALA A 74 5.59 14.55 -0.03
CA ALA A 74 4.78 14.87 -1.22
C ALA A 74 3.81 16.01 -0.94
N HIS A 75 3.56 16.90 -1.91
CA HIS A 75 2.55 17.97 -1.77
C HIS A 75 1.16 17.37 -1.49
N LYS A 76 0.30 18.15 -0.82
CA LYS A 76 -1.08 17.74 -0.61
C LYS A 76 -1.79 17.83 -1.96
N ILE A 77 -2.33 16.71 -2.42
CA ILE A 77 -3.06 16.61 -3.69
C ILE A 77 -4.54 16.35 -3.37
N THR A 78 -5.42 16.99 -4.12
CA THR A 78 -6.87 16.80 -4.06
C THR A 78 -7.27 15.45 -4.68
N ILE A 79 -8.37 14.87 -4.21
CA ILE A 79 -8.93 13.67 -4.82
C ILE A 79 -9.50 14.07 -6.20
N PRO A 80 -9.08 13.44 -7.31
CA PRO A 80 -9.61 13.78 -8.62
C PRO A 80 -11.08 13.43 -8.72
N PHE A 81 -11.89 14.34 -9.26
CA PHE A 81 -13.29 14.06 -9.61
C PHE A 81 -13.33 13.47 -11.02
N ASN A 82 -14.05 12.36 -11.21
CA ASN A 82 -14.07 11.63 -12.47
C ASN A 82 -15.09 12.24 -13.45
N THR A 83 -14.86 13.46 -13.93
CA THR A 83 -15.77 14.13 -14.86
C THR A 83 -15.94 13.37 -16.17
N GLY A 84 -14.87 12.74 -16.68
CA GLY A 84 -14.87 11.96 -17.92
C GLY A 84 -15.53 10.57 -17.82
N GLY A 85 -16.36 10.30 -16.81
CA GLY A 85 -17.14 9.06 -16.73
C GLY A 85 -16.34 7.77 -16.49
N SER A 86 -15.16 7.87 -15.87
CA SER A 86 -14.32 6.68 -15.62
C SER A 86 -14.98 5.68 -14.65
N THR A 87 -15.22 4.47 -15.14
CA THR A 87 -15.74 3.30 -14.40
C THR A 87 -14.64 2.42 -13.81
N LYS A 88 -13.36 2.83 -13.90
CA LYS A 88 -12.23 2.00 -13.48
C LYS A 88 -12.25 1.72 -11.98
N GLY A 89 -12.33 0.44 -11.63
CA GLY A 89 -12.32 -0.02 -10.24
C GLY A 89 -13.61 0.26 -9.48
N THR A 90 -14.74 0.44 -10.18
CA THR A 90 -16.07 0.55 -9.55
C THR A 90 -16.85 -0.78 -9.52
N THR A 91 -16.29 -1.82 -10.13
CA THR A 91 -16.81 -3.20 -10.17
C THR A 91 -15.89 -4.15 -9.42
N VAL A 92 -16.47 -5.25 -8.93
CA VAL A 92 -15.74 -6.35 -8.28
C VAL A 92 -15.00 -7.16 -9.36
N GLN A 93 -13.76 -7.59 -9.11
CA GLN A 93 -12.97 -8.36 -10.10
C GLN A 93 -12.32 -9.62 -9.51
N GLU A 94 -11.78 -9.55 -8.29
CA GLU A 94 -11.01 -10.64 -7.69
C GLU A 94 -11.89 -11.48 -6.76
N GLY A 95 -12.74 -10.83 -5.96
CA GLY A 95 -13.66 -11.49 -5.05
C GLY A 95 -15.05 -11.77 -5.65
N ALA A 96 -15.92 -12.34 -4.82
CA ALA A 96 -17.35 -12.50 -5.12
C ALA A 96 -18.18 -11.32 -4.59
N TYR A 97 -17.75 -10.74 -3.47
CA TYR A 97 -18.40 -9.62 -2.81
C TYR A 97 -17.38 -8.53 -2.48
N GLY A 98 -17.84 -7.30 -2.33
CA GLY A 98 -16.97 -6.20 -1.94
C GLY A 98 -17.70 -5.01 -1.34
N ILE A 99 -16.93 -4.01 -0.95
CA ILE A 99 -17.45 -2.70 -0.53
C ILE A 99 -16.94 -1.58 -1.43
N ARG A 100 -17.87 -0.78 -1.92
CA ARG A 100 -17.60 0.43 -2.71
C ARG A 100 -17.85 1.70 -1.90
N LEU A 101 -17.10 2.76 -2.19
CA LEU A 101 -17.30 4.05 -1.53
C LEU A 101 -18.50 4.82 -2.12
N LEU A 102 -19.31 5.41 -1.25
CA LEU A 102 -20.38 6.33 -1.65
C LEU A 102 -19.93 7.80 -1.70
N ALA A 103 -18.79 8.13 -1.08
CA ALA A 103 -18.20 9.47 -1.08
C ALA A 103 -16.68 9.40 -1.32
N PRO A 104 -16.07 10.43 -1.93
CA PRO A 104 -14.62 10.47 -2.13
C PRO A 104 -13.90 10.65 -0.79
N ALA A 105 -12.82 9.89 -0.56
CA ALA A 105 -12.03 9.98 0.66
C ALA A 105 -10.53 9.77 0.45
N ARG A 106 -9.73 10.36 1.35
CA ARG A 106 -8.33 10.00 1.54
C ARG A 106 -8.27 8.95 2.64
N LEU A 107 -7.99 7.70 2.27
CA LEU A 107 -7.94 6.61 3.23
C LEU A 107 -6.50 6.46 3.75
N SER A 108 -6.34 6.48 5.06
CA SER A 108 -5.06 6.21 5.70
C SER A 108 -4.77 4.70 5.74
N ALA A 109 -3.50 4.33 5.73
CA ALA A 109 -3.06 2.95 5.90
C ALA A 109 -3.61 2.33 7.20
N LYS A 110 -3.68 3.10 8.29
CA LYS A 110 -4.22 2.64 9.58
C LYS A 110 -5.70 2.24 9.48
N GLN A 111 -6.52 3.02 8.77
CA GLN A 111 -7.93 2.71 8.55
C GLN A 111 -8.11 1.45 7.70
N LEU A 112 -7.29 1.30 6.64
CA LEU A 112 -7.31 0.11 5.79
C LEU A 112 -6.93 -1.15 6.59
N VAL A 113 -5.87 -1.09 7.40
CA VAL A 113 -5.49 -2.21 8.28
C VAL A 113 -6.59 -2.53 9.29
N ALA A 114 -7.24 -1.52 9.87
CA ALA A 114 -8.34 -1.72 10.81
C ALA A 114 -9.56 -2.42 10.16
N ALA A 115 -9.93 -2.00 8.94
CA ALA A 115 -10.99 -2.61 8.15
C ALA A 115 -10.63 -4.05 7.73
N GLU A 116 -9.41 -4.27 7.23
CA GLU A 116 -8.91 -5.59 6.86
C GLU A 116 -8.89 -6.55 8.07
N THR A 117 -8.49 -6.05 9.24
CA THR A 117 -8.49 -6.82 10.48
C THR A 117 -9.91 -7.21 10.89
N ALA A 118 -10.89 -6.31 10.74
CA ALA A 118 -12.30 -6.61 11.00
C ALA A 118 -12.83 -7.70 10.07
N LEU A 119 -12.51 -7.63 8.76
CA LEU A 119 -12.87 -8.65 7.78
C LEU A 119 -12.27 -10.01 8.15
N LYS A 120 -10.96 -10.06 8.38
CA LYS A 120 -10.25 -11.30 8.73
C LYS A 120 -10.80 -11.95 10.00
N ARG A 121 -11.20 -11.16 11.01
CA ARG A 121 -11.81 -11.69 12.23
C ARG A 121 -13.13 -12.39 11.96
N LYS A 122 -14.02 -11.79 11.16
CA LYS A 122 -15.33 -12.38 10.84
C LYS A 122 -15.19 -13.57 9.89
N LEU A 123 -14.29 -13.49 8.91
CA LEU A 123 -14.06 -14.54 7.91
C LEU A 123 -13.22 -15.71 8.43
N LYS A 124 -12.62 -15.61 9.61
CA LYS A 124 -11.80 -16.68 10.21
C LYS A 124 -12.53 -18.04 10.28
N VAL A 125 -13.85 -18.04 10.42
CA VAL A 125 -14.68 -19.24 10.48
C VAL A 125 -14.70 -19.97 9.12
N VAL A 126 -14.65 -19.23 8.02
CA VAL A 126 -14.65 -19.77 6.66
C VAL A 126 -13.20 -20.07 6.27
N LYS A 127 -12.81 -21.33 6.37
CA LYS A 127 -11.46 -21.77 5.97
C LYS A 127 -11.29 -21.59 4.47
N GLY A 128 -10.20 -20.95 4.05
CA GLY A 128 -9.93 -20.65 2.65
C GLY A 128 -10.48 -19.31 2.14
N ALA A 129 -11.21 -18.56 2.96
CA ALA A 129 -11.62 -17.20 2.61
C ALA A 129 -10.41 -16.27 2.51
N GLN A 130 -10.39 -15.46 1.45
CA GLN A 130 -9.36 -14.48 1.16
C GLN A 130 -9.96 -13.07 1.14
N VAL A 131 -9.15 -12.10 1.55
CA VAL A 131 -9.50 -10.67 1.54
C VAL A 131 -8.54 -9.99 0.58
N PHE A 132 -9.11 -9.29 -0.40
CA PHE A 132 -8.36 -8.54 -1.39
C PHE A 132 -8.51 -7.05 -1.11
N LEU A 133 -7.38 -6.35 -1.11
CA LEU A 133 -7.34 -4.90 -0.99
C LEU A 133 -7.12 -4.31 -2.38
N ARG A 134 -8.11 -3.58 -2.90
CA ARG A 134 -8.11 -3.02 -4.26
C ARG A 134 -7.42 -1.66 -4.38
N VAL A 135 -7.07 -1.04 -3.24
CA VAL A 135 -6.41 0.26 -3.17
C VAL A 135 -5.13 0.18 -2.33
N PHE A 136 -4.06 0.78 -2.80
CA PHE A 136 -2.79 0.79 -2.09
C PHE A 136 -2.41 2.20 -1.63
N PRO A 137 -2.06 2.42 -0.35
CA PRO A 137 -1.63 3.73 0.13
C PRO A 137 -0.21 4.05 -0.32
N ASP A 138 -0.14 4.87 -1.37
CA ASP A 138 1.07 5.25 -2.09
C ASP A 138 1.56 6.67 -1.77
N ILE A 139 0.73 7.50 -1.13
CA ILE A 139 1.01 8.91 -0.91
C ILE A 139 1.53 9.13 0.51
N PRO A 140 2.75 9.70 0.68
CA PRO A 140 3.26 10.03 1.99
C PRO A 140 2.60 11.30 2.53
N VAL A 141 1.99 11.20 3.71
CA VAL A 141 1.40 12.33 4.42
C VAL A 141 2.38 12.82 5.48
N CYS A 142 2.71 14.11 5.40
CA CYS A 142 3.55 14.79 6.38
C CYS A 142 2.73 15.81 7.16
N ILE A 143 2.90 15.81 8.47
CA ILE A 143 2.17 16.69 9.39
C ILE A 143 3.21 17.42 10.24
N LYS A 144 2.93 18.69 10.51
CA LYS A 144 3.70 19.50 11.45
C LYS A 144 3.03 19.37 12.81
N GLY A 145 3.84 19.24 13.87
CA GLY A 145 3.35 19.14 15.24
C GLY A 145 2.45 20.32 15.61
N ASN A 146 1.34 20.03 16.29
CA ASN A 146 0.33 21.02 16.67
C ASN A 146 0.90 22.09 17.62
N GLU A 147 1.96 21.76 18.35
CA GLU A 147 2.70 22.63 19.25
C GLU A 147 3.56 23.69 18.52
N THR A 148 3.86 23.48 17.23
CA THR A 148 4.76 24.37 16.48
C THR A 148 4.02 25.41 15.65
N ARG A 149 4.53 26.65 15.64
CA ARG A 149 3.97 27.74 14.83
C ARG A 149 4.18 27.55 13.32
N MET A 150 3.43 28.32 12.54
CA MET A 150 3.54 28.39 11.07
C MET A 150 4.96 28.87 10.63
N GLY A 151 5.36 28.56 9.39
CA GLY A 151 6.71 28.85 8.86
C GLY A 151 7.72 27.71 9.07
N LYS A 152 9.04 27.92 8.92
CA LYS A 152 10.09 26.90 9.15
C LYS A 152 9.97 25.60 8.32
N GLY A 153 9.29 25.65 7.18
CA GLY A 153 9.16 24.53 6.26
C GLY A 153 8.14 23.46 6.66
N LYS A 154 8.24 22.30 6.00
CA LYS A 154 7.28 21.19 6.08
C LYS A 154 7.64 20.15 7.14
N GLY A 155 6.63 19.64 7.84
CA GLY A 155 6.76 18.63 8.90
C GLY A 155 7.35 17.28 8.46
N SER A 156 7.46 16.36 9.43
CA SER A 156 7.95 14.99 9.24
C SER A 156 6.88 14.10 8.59
N PHE A 157 7.31 12.95 8.06
CA PHE A 157 6.41 11.91 7.58
C PHE A 157 5.65 11.28 8.76
N GLU A 158 4.35 11.07 8.61
CA GLU A 158 3.52 10.44 9.64
C GLU A 158 2.91 9.12 9.17
N TYR A 159 2.21 9.11 8.04
CA TYR A 159 1.56 7.91 7.53
C TYR A 159 1.39 7.90 6.00
N TRP A 160 1.09 6.72 5.46
CA TRP A 160 0.72 6.52 4.06
C TRP A 160 -0.79 6.61 3.87
N ALA A 161 -1.22 7.24 2.78
CA ALA A 161 -2.62 7.33 2.39
C ALA A 161 -2.81 7.03 0.91
N CYS A 162 -4.02 6.60 0.53
CA CYS A 162 -4.43 6.54 -0.87
C CYS A 162 -5.58 7.51 -1.16
N ARG A 163 -5.70 7.90 -2.42
CA ARG A 163 -6.89 8.59 -2.94
C ARG A 163 -7.91 7.54 -3.37
N ALA A 164 -9.12 7.64 -2.86
CA ALA A 164 -10.22 6.80 -3.27
C ALA A 164 -11.37 7.68 -3.76
N ASN A 165 -11.73 7.49 -5.03
CA ASN A 165 -12.80 8.24 -5.67
C ASN A 165 -14.15 7.62 -5.33
N MET A 166 -15.22 8.38 -5.57
CA MET A 166 -16.59 7.91 -5.40
C MET A 166 -16.87 6.72 -6.32
N GLY A 167 -17.54 5.69 -5.79
CA GLY A 167 -17.85 4.45 -6.48
C GLY A 167 -16.71 3.44 -6.53
N LYS A 168 -15.50 3.77 -6.07
CA LYS A 168 -14.34 2.86 -6.09
C LYS A 168 -14.52 1.72 -5.08
N VAL A 169 -14.24 0.49 -5.49
CA VAL A 169 -14.21 -0.71 -4.62
C VAL A 169 -12.90 -0.71 -3.83
N ILE A 170 -12.99 -0.91 -2.51
CA ILE A 170 -11.85 -0.84 -1.58
C ILE A 170 -11.41 -2.24 -1.15
N PHE A 171 -12.37 -3.04 -0.70
CA PHE A 171 -12.14 -4.41 -0.27
C PHE A 171 -13.04 -5.36 -1.04
N GLU A 172 -12.49 -6.52 -1.33
CA GLU A 172 -13.22 -7.66 -1.88
C GLU A 172 -12.95 -8.88 -1.00
N ILE A 173 -13.94 -9.76 -0.96
CA ILE A 173 -13.90 -11.02 -0.24
C ILE A 173 -14.26 -12.14 -1.21
N GLY A 174 -13.52 -13.22 -1.15
CA GLY A 174 -13.67 -14.35 -2.06
C GLY A 174 -12.66 -15.42 -1.73
N GLY A 175 -12.18 -16.11 -2.77
CA GLY A 175 -11.25 -17.22 -2.66
C GLY A 175 -11.83 -18.50 -3.28
N PRO A 176 -11.16 -19.64 -3.12
CA PRO A 176 -11.56 -20.92 -3.70
C PRO A 176 -12.84 -21.51 -3.07
N VAL A 177 -13.28 -20.97 -1.93
CA VAL A 177 -14.46 -21.44 -1.20
C VAL A 177 -15.59 -20.42 -1.34
N GLU A 178 -16.80 -20.91 -1.59
CA GLU A 178 -17.98 -20.08 -1.63
C GLU A 178 -18.32 -19.52 -0.23
N ILE A 179 -18.55 -18.21 -0.17
CA ILE A 179 -18.90 -17.52 1.07
C ILE A 179 -20.40 -17.25 1.04
N ARG A 180 -21.13 -17.68 2.08
CA ARG A 180 -22.56 -17.38 2.19
C ARG A 180 -22.81 -15.86 2.19
N PRO A 181 -23.83 -15.37 1.47
CA PRO A 181 -24.06 -13.93 1.28
C PRO A 181 -24.33 -13.20 2.60
N GLU A 182 -24.97 -13.84 3.58
CA GLU A 182 -25.22 -13.28 4.91
C GLU A 182 -23.93 -13.01 5.68
N VAL A 183 -22.98 -13.95 5.64
CA VAL A 183 -21.67 -13.83 6.30
C VAL A 183 -20.85 -12.72 5.64
N ALA A 184 -20.88 -12.67 4.31
CA ALA A 184 -20.23 -11.63 3.51
C ALA A 184 -20.77 -10.23 3.85
N LYS A 185 -22.10 -10.07 3.89
CA LYS A 185 -22.78 -8.81 4.21
C LYS A 185 -22.41 -8.32 5.61
N GLU A 186 -22.44 -9.20 6.62
CA GLU A 186 -22.07 -8.83 7.98
C GLU A 186 -20.58 -8.50 8.13
N ALA A 187 -19.69 -9.26 7.48
CA ALA A 187 -18.25 -8.97 7.50
C ALA A 187 -17.96 -7.59 6.91
N LEU A 188 -18.55 -7.28 5.75
CA LEU A 188 -18.38 -6.02 5.05
C LEU A 188 -19.03 -4.84 5.79
N ARG A 189 -20.14 -5.06 6.52
CA ARG A 189 -20.74 -4.07 7.42
C ARG A 189 -19.83 -3.72 8.60
N LEU A 190 -19.11 -4.70 9.17
CA LEU A 190 -18.13 -4.42 10.23
C LEU A 190 -16.92 -3.65 9.70
N ALA A 191 -16.52 -3.93 8.45
CA ALA A 191 -15.43 -3.22 7.79
C ALA A 191 -15.79 -1.77 7.44
N SER A 192 -17.02 -1.54 6.97
CA SER A 192 -17.51 -0.19 6.63
C SER A 192 -17.49 0.74 7.83
N ALA A 193 -17.83 0.24 9.02
CA ALA A 193 -17.75 1.01 10.27
C ALA A 193 -16.33 1.45 10.66
N LYS A 194 -15.28 0.93 10.01
CA LYS A 194 -13.87 1.36 10.21
C LYS A 194 -13.42 2.38 9.18
N LEU A 195 -14.19 2.59 8.11
CA LEU A 195 -13.90 3.57 7.08
C LEU A 195 -14.54 4.92 7.43
N PRO A 196 -13.92 6.04 7.03
CA PRO A 196 -14.40 7.39 7.37
C PRO A 196 -15.59 7.85 6.52
N VAL A 197 -16.05 7.03 5.57
CA VAL A 197 -17.09 7.40 4.60
C VAL A 197 -18.13 6.30 4.47
N PRO A 198 -19.38 6.65 4.08
CA PRO A 198 -20.40 5.67 3.81
C PRO A 198 -19.99 4.78 2.63
N THR A 199 -20.34 3.50 2.72
CA THR A 199 -20.02 2.49 1.72
C THR A 199 -21.24 1.66 1.40
N GLU A 200 -21.20 1.00 0.24
CA GLU A 200 -22.25 0.11 -0.23
C GLU A 200 -21.69 -1.28 -0.49
N PHE A 201 -22.49 -2.30 -0.19
CA PHE A 201 -22.20 -3.69 -0.49
C PHE A 201 -22.40 -3.96 -1.98
N VAL A 202 -21.43 -4.61 -2.62
CA VAL A 202 -21.45 -4.94 -4.05
C VAL A 202 -21.16 -6.41 -4.30
N THR A 203 -21.78 -6.93 -5.36
CA THR A 203 -21.56 -8.26 -5.91
C THR A 203 -20.91 -8.14 -7.29
N THR A 204 -20.44 -9.25 -7.85
CA THR A 204 -19.95 -9.29 -9.25
C THR A 204 -20.99 -8.82 -10.26
N ALA A 205 -22.28 -9.09 -10.01
CA ALA A 205 -23.39 -8.66 -10.87
C ALA A 205 -23.76 -7.17 -10.70
N SER A 206 -23.20 -6.48 -9.70
CA SER A 206 -23.55 -5.09 -9.46
C SER A 206 -23.06 -4.17 -10.58
N LYS A 207 -23.94 -3.29 -11.04
CA LYS A 207 -23.65 -2.33 -12.11
C LYS A 207 -22.53 -1.36 -11.69
N PRO A 208 -21.63 -0.96 -12.62
CA PRO A 208 -20.61 0.05 -12.37
C PRO A 208 -21.24 1.38 -11.94
N ARG A 209 -20.52 2.14 -11.12
CA ARG A 209 -20.98 3.46 -10.64
C ARG A 209 -20.09 4.58 -11.18
N ILE A 210 -20.71 5.67 -11.61
CA ILE A 210 -20.03 6.94 -11.92
C ILE A 210 -20.58 8.00 -10.99
N GLY A 211 -19.77 8.39 -10.01
CA GLY A 211 -20.20 9.28 -8.95
C GLY A 211 -21.44 8.72 -8.23
N ASN A 212 -22.56 9.44 -8.28
CA ASN A 212 -23.82 9.01 -7.68
C ASN A 212 -24.70 8.20 -8.63
N LYS A 213 -24.41 8.22 -9.93
CA LYS A 213 -25.19 7.54 -10.96
C LYS A 213 -24.73 6.09 -11.10
N ILE A 214 -25.69 5.18 -11.24
CA ILE A 214 -25.43 3.80 -11.65
C ILE A 214 -25.42 3.80 -13.17
N VAL A 215 -24.39 3.19 -13.77
CA VAL A 215 -24.27 3.08 -15.22
C VAL A 215 -24.96 1.81 -15.66
N GLU A 216 -25.93 1.95 -16.55
CA GLU A 216 -26.53 0.79 -17.20
C GLU A 216 -25.64 0.40 -18.38
N THR A 217 -25.03 -0.78 -18.30
CA THR A 217 -24.37 -1.37 -19.46
C THR A 217 -25.45 -1.83 -20.43
N THR A 218 -25.43 -1.29 -21.66
CA THR A 218 -26.39 -1.57 -22.75
C THR A 218 -26.24 -2.97 -23.37
N THR A 219 -25.83 -3.94 -22.56
CA THR A 219 -25.76 -5.35 -22.96
C THR A 219 -27.05 -6.00 -22.46
N THR A 220 -27.82 -6.61 -23.37
CA THR A 220 -29.08 -7.37 -23.14
C THR A 220 -30.42 -6.71 -23.55
N THR A 221 -30.45 -5.69 -24.42
CA THR A 221 -31.71 -5.33 -25.13
C THR A 221 -31.64 -5.50 -26.65
N ALA A 222 -30.45 -5.62 -27.24
CA ALA A 222 -30.30 -5.81 -28.68
C ALA A 222 -30.58 -7.25 -29.18
N SER A 223 -30.70 -8.24 -28.30
CA SER A 223 -30.85 -9.66 -28.69
C SER A 223 -32.30 -10.19 -28.67
N THR A 224 -33.28 -9.39 -28.23
CA THR A 224 -34.70 -9.84 -28.15
C THR A 224 -35.60 -9.12 -29.17
N SER A 225 -35.12 -8.08 -29.86
CA SER A 225 -35.92 -7.35 -30.86
C SER A 225 -35.81 -7.90 -32.28
N LEU A 226 -35.02 -8.97 -32.52
CA LEU A 226 -34.86 -9.61 -33.83
C LEU A 226 -35.67 -10.90 -34.00
N SER A 227 -36.25 -11.47 -32.93
CA SER A 227 -37.07 -12.69 -33.04
C SER A 227 -38.58 -12.46 -33.08
N ALA A 228 -39.04 -11.22 -32.86
CA ALA A 228 -40.47 -10.87 -32.92
C ALA A 228 -40.94 -10.43 -34.32
N ALA A 229 -40.01 -10.25 -35.27
CA ALA A 229 -40.33 -9.83 -36.64
C ALA A 229 -40.57 -11.01 -37.59
N ASP A 230 -40.10 -12.22 -37.27
CA ASP A 230 -40.27 -13.41 -38.13
C ASP A 230 -41.56 -14.21 -37.85
N GLU A 231 -42.24 -14.00 -36.72
CA GLU A 231 -43.53 -14.67 -36.44
C GLU A 231 -44.73 -13.96 -37.08
N ALA A 232 -44.61 -12.69 -37.45
CA ALA A 232 -45.70 -11.93 -38.07
C ALA A 232 -45.89 -12.22 -39.57
N SER A 233 -44.89 -12.82 -40.24
CA SER A 233 -44.96 -13.19 -41.66
C SER A 233 -45.53 -14.59 -41.92
N ALA A 234 -45.57 -15.47 -40.90
CA ALA A 234 -46.07 -16.84 -41.03
C ALA A 234 -47.61 -16.98 -40.86
N ILE A 235 -48.28 -15.97 -40.31
CA ILE A 235 -49.73 -16.00 -40.03
C ILE A 235 -50.54 -15.36 -41.17
N ALA A 236 -49.89 -14.71 -42.14
CA ALA A 236 -50.54 -14.07 -43.29
C ALA A 236 -50.61 -14.98 -44.54
N SER A 237 -50.36 -16.29 -44.40
CA SER A 237 -50.31 -17.23 -45.54
C SER A 237 -50.96 -18.59 -45.25
N SER A 238 -51.98 -18.65 -44.40
CA SER A 238 -52.82 -19.84 -44.20
C SER A 238 -54.30 -19.48 -44.22
#